data_AF-A0A2A4CRI0-F1
#
_entry.id   AF-A0A2A4CRI0-F1
#
_cell.length_a   1.000
_cell.length_b   1.000
_cell.length_c   1.000
_cell.angle_alpha   90.00
_cell.angle_beta   90.00
_cell.angle_gamma   90.00
#
_symmetry.space_group_name_H-M   'P 1'
#
loop_
_entity.id
_entity.type
_entity.pdbx_description
1 polymer ?
#
loop_
_entity_poly.entity_id
_entity_poly.type
_entity_poly.pdbx_seq_one_letter_code
_entity_poly.pdbx_strand_id
1 'polypeptide(L)'
;MVKKTETKTGMAGVFAVPDDIGLGMVNKMLRPQMAMAQAIIDQHIETLEFLKTRFERDREMLGVLSQTVDPVQAATLWSEFWQRSASDYAMESAKLSTSLQHVTEQAIKSATEESEAIAQAMTGKS
;
A
#
# COMPACT_ATOMS: atom_id res chain seq x y z
N MET A 1 43.24 12.21 38.61
CA MET A 1 42.59 12.61 37.34
C MET A 1 42.23 11.34 36.58
N VAL A 2 40.96 10.96 36.57
CA VAL A 2 40.47 9.76 35.88
C VAL A 2 40.08 10.16 34.46
N LYS A 3 40.77 9.61 33.45
CA LYS A 3 40.32 9.68 32.05
C LYS A 3 39.16 8.72 31.87
N LYS A 4 37.97 9.25 31.61
CA LYS A 4 36.79 8.46 31.22
C LYS A 4 36.85 8.26 29.71
N THR A 5 37.21 7.06 29.28
CA THR A 5 37.07 6.60 27.90
C THR A 5 35.61 6.24 27.67
N GLU A 6 34.88 7.07 26.92
CA GLU A 6 33.53 6.72 26.45
C GLU A 6 33.63 5.98 25.12
N THR A 7 33.42 4.67 25.21
CA THR A 7 33.24 3.74 24.09
C THR A 7 31.96 4.10 23.36
N LYS A 8 32.04 4.85 22.25
CA LYS A 8 30.92 4.94 21.31
C LYS A 8 30.93 3.69 20.44
N THR A 9 30.12 2.72 20.84
CA THR A 9 29.72 1.57 20.04
C THR A 9 29.02 2.09 18.78
N GLY A 10 29.78 2.25 17.70
CA GLY A 10 29.27 2.49 16.36
C GLY A 10 28.62 1.21 15.86
N MET A 11 27.32 1.06 16.09
CA MET A 11 26.51 0.08 15.38
C MET A 11 26.05 0.70 14.07
N ALA A 12 26.53 0.06 13.00
CA ALA A 12 25.92 -0.11 11.69
C ALA A 12 25.64 1.18 10.88
N GLY A 13 26.39 1.28 9.77
CA GLY A 13 26.29 2.37 8.81
C GLY A 13 24.89 2.53 8.22
N VAL A 14 24.35 3.73 8.40
CA VAL A 14 23.59 4.48 7.40
C VAL A 14 23.98 5.93 7.68
N PHE A 15 24.68 6.56 6.72
CA PHE A 15 24.97 7.98 6.60
C PHE A 15 24.88 8.82 7.89
N ALA A 16 26.01 9.16 8.49
CA ALA A 16 26.06 10.25 9.47
C ALA A 16 25.68 11.56 8.76
N VAL A 17 24.41 11.97 8.91
CA VAL A 17 23.93 13.24 8.35
C VAL A 17 24.33 14.36 9.32
N PRO A 18 25.09 15.39 8.88
CA PRO A 18 25.47 16.52 9.72
C PRO A 18 24.27 17.27 10.30
N ASP A 19 24.37 17.73 11.54
CA ASP A 19 23.27 18.34 12.33
C ASP A 19 22.68 19.62 11.70
N ASP A 20 23.39 20.28 10.79
CA ASP A 20 23.00 21.48 10.05
C ASP A 20 22.28 21.18 8.71
N ILE A 21 22.33 19.93 8.24
CA ILE A 21 21.71 19.41 7.00
C ILE A 21 20.67 18.30 7.33
N GLY A 22 20.69 17.80 8.58
CA GLY A 22 20.04 16.59 9.08
C GLY A 22 18.54 16.49 8.90
N LEU A 23 17.78 17.41 9.49
CA LEU A 23 16.32 17.27 9.54
C LEU A 23 15.63 17.57 8.20
N GLY A 24 16.12 18.55 7.44
CA GLY A 24 15.50 18.93 6.16
C GLY A 24 15.68 17.87 5.08
N MET A 25 16.86 17.25 5.02
CA MET A 25 17.17 16.18 4.07
C MET A 25 16.44 14.88 4.44
N VAL A 26 16.44 14.51 5.72
CA VAL A 26 15.72 13.33 6.23
C VAL A 26 14.22 13.48 6.01
N ASN A 27 13.64 14.66 6.25
CA ASN A 27 12.21 14.89 6.01
C ASN A 27 11.85 14.82 4.51
N LYS A 28 12.73 15.27 3.61
CA LYS A 28 12.53 15.14 2.15
C LYS A 28 12.61 13.69 1.66
N MET A 29 13.44 12.85 2.27
CA MET A 29 13.57 11.42 1.95
C MET A 29 12.47 10.55 2.59
N LEU A 30 11.99 10.91 3.78
CA LEU A 30 10.96 10.12 4.46
C LEU A 30 9.55 10.38 3.93
N ARG A 31 9.28 11.58 3.42
CA ARG A 31 7.92 11.97 2.99
C ARG A 31 7.37 11.12 1.84
N PRO A 32 8.12 10.78 0.78
CA PRO A 32 7.63 9.91 -0.28
C PRO A 32 7.40 8.47 0.20
N GLN A 33 8.28 7.96 1.06
CA GLN A 33 8.14 6.63 1.67
C GLN A 33 6.87 6.53 2.53
N MET A 34 6.58 7.56 3.32
CA MET A 34 5.35 7.63 4.12
C MET A 34 4.09 7.75 3.25
N ALA A 35 4.14 8.52 2.15
CA ALA A 35 3.02 8.62 1.22
C ALA A 35 2.73 7.28 0.51
N MET A 36 3.79 6.55 0.12
CA MET A 36 3.66 5.21 -0.45
C MET A 36 3.07 4.21 0.55
N ALA A 37 3.55 4.22 1.80
CA ALA A 37 3.01 3.38 2.86
C ALA A 37 1.51 3.68 3.12
N GLN A 38 1.13 4.95 3.14
CA GLN A 38 -0.28 5.35 3.27
C GLN A 38 -1.12 4.82 2.11
N ALA A 39 -0.66 4.98 0.86
CA ALA A 39 -1.39 4.50 -0.31
C ALA A 39 -1.58 2.96 -0.31
N ILE A 40 -0.58 2.20 0.15
CA ILE A 40 -0.67 0.75 0.31
C ILE A 40 -1.70 0.39 1.40
N ILE A 41 -1.69 1.09 2.53
CA ILE A 41 -2.65 0.87 3.61
C ILE A 41 -4.08 1.19 3.14
N ASP A 42 -4.28 2.30 2.45
CA ASP A 42 -5.58 2.70 1.90
C ASP A 42 -6.11 1.63 0.92
N GLN A 43 -5.24 1.12 0.04
CA GLN A 43 -5.59 0.02 -0.87
C GLN A 43 -5.98 -1.26 -0.12
N HIS A 44 -5.25 -1.61 0.95
CA HIS A 44 -5.61 -2.77 1.77
C HIS A 44 -6.96 -2.60 2.47
N ILE A 45 -7.25 -1.41 3.00
CA ILE A 45 -8.54 -1.11 3.63
C ILE A 45 -9.67 -1.33 2.61
N GLU A 46 -9.51 -0.76 1.41
CA GLU A 46 -10.50 -0.86 0.35
C GLU A 46 -10.76 -2.32 -0.08
N THR A 47 -9.71 -3.12 -0.24
CA THR A 47 -9.83 -4.54 -0.56
C THR A 47 -10.51 -5.33 0.58
N LEU A 48 -10.24 -5.00 1.84
CA LEU A 48 -10.90 -5.63 2.98
C LEU A 48 -12.39 -5.26 3.06
N GLU A 49 -12.74 -4.01 2.76
CA GLU A 49 -14.14 -3.57 2.67
C GLU A 49 -14.89 -4.27 1.55
N PHE A 50 -14.25 -4.44 0.39
CA PHE A 50 -14.79 -5.24 -0.70
C PHE A 50 -15.08 -6.68 -0.26
N LEU A 51 -14.10 -7.37 0.35
CA LEU A 51 -14.27 -8.76 0.81
C LEU A 51 -15.38 -8.89 1.84
N LYS A 52 -15.46 -7.96 2.81
CA LYS A 52 -16.53 -7.93 3.81
C LYS A 52 -17.90 -7.81 3.13
N THR A 53 -18.06 -6.83 2.25
CA THR A 53 -19.32 -6.57 1.55
C THR A 53 -19.73 -7.78 0.68
N ARG A 54 -18.75 -8.39 0.00
CA ARG A 54 -18.96 -9.58 -0.83
C ARG A 54 -19.47 -10.76 0.00
N PHE A 55 -18.85 -11.04 1.15
CA PHE A 55 -19.27 -12.12 2.04
C PHE A 55 -20.62 -11.87 2.71
N GLU A 56 -20.93 -10.64 3.08
CA GLU A 56 -22.26 -10.29 3.61
C GLU A 56 -23.36 -10.60 2.59
N ARG A 57 -23.14 -10.23 1.32
CA ARG A 57 -24.03 -10.54 0.20
C ARG A 57 -24.12 -12.04 -0.09
N ASP A 58 -23.01 -12.77 0.01
CA ASP A 58 -22.99 -14.23 -0.15
C ASP A 58 -23.85 -14.93 0.86
N ARG A 59 -23.69 -14.53 2.13
CA ARG A 59 -24.48 -15.09 3.22
C ARG A 59 -25.97 -14.82 3.01
N GLU A 60 -26.33 -13.63 2.57
CA GLU A 60 -27.73 -13.29 2.25
C GLU A 60 -28.29 -14.18 1.13
N MET A 61 -27.57 -14.29 0.01
CA MET A 61 -27.99 -15.10 -1.14
C MET A 61 -28.12 -16.58 -0.76
N LEU A 62 -27.15 -17.14 -0.04
CA LEU A 62 -27.22 -18.51 0.48
C LEU A 62 -28.41 -18.70 1.43
N GLY A 63 -28.75 -17.69 2.23
CA GLY A 63 -29.95 -17.65 3.04
C GLY A 63 -31.22 -17.80 2.19
N VAL A 64 -31.34 -17.02 1.12
CA VAL A 64 -32.47 -17.11 0.16
C VAL A 64 -32.51 -18.48 -0.51
N LEU A 65 -31.36 -18.97 -0.98
CA LEU A 65 -31.26 -20.26 -1.65
C LEU A 65 -31.71 -21.41 -0.73
N SER A 66 -31.37 -21.36 0.55
CA SER A 66 -31.76 -22.38 1.55
C SER A 66 -33.28 -22.46 1.78
N GLN A 67 -34.01 -21.40 1.47
CA GLN A 67 -35.47 -21.32 1.61
C GLN A 67 -36.20 -21.55 0.29
N THR A 68 -35.48 -21.67 -0.83
CA THR A 68 -36.05 -21.81 -2.16
C THR A 68 -36.46 -23.26 -2.42
N VAL A 69 -37.76 -23.49 -2.63
CA VAL A 69 -38.32 -24.84 -2.85
C VAL A 69 -38.34 -25.21 -4.33
N ASP A 70 -38.45 -24.23 -5.23
CA ASP A 70 -38.44 -24.47 -6.67
C ASP A 70 -37.00 -24.75 -7.16
N PRO A 71 -36.72 -25.97 -7.68
CA PRO A 71 -35.39 -26.33 -8.15
C PRO A 71 -34.92 -25.49 -9.35
N VAL A 72 -35.84 -25.01 -10.20
CA VAL A 72 -35.47 -24.15 -11.35
C VAL A 72 -35.03 -22.78 -10.85
N GLN A 73 -35.78 -22.20 -9.91
CA GLN A 73 -35.40 -20.94 -9.27
C GLN A 73 -34.09 -21.05 -8.50
N ALA A 74 -33.88 -22.15 -7.76
CA ALA A 74 -32.63 -22.39 -7.04
C ALA A 74 -31.43 -22.50 -7.99
N ALA A 75 -31.57 -23.19 -9.12
CA ALA A 75 -30.52 -23.29 -10.13
C ALA A 75 -30.16 -21.91 -10.73
N THR A 76 -31.16 -21.07 -10.99
CA THR A 76 -30.96 -19.69 -11.47
C THR A 76 -30.19 -18.86 -10.45
N LEU A 77 -30.63 -18.84 -9.19
CA LEU A 77 -29.95 -18.10 -8.11
C LEU A 77 -28.50 -18.56 -7.92
N TRP A 78 -28.26 -19.87 -8.00
CA TRP A 78 -26.92 -20.43 -7.92
C TRP A 78 -26.01 -20.01 -9.08
N SER A 79 -26.53 -19.98 -10.31
CA SER A 79 -25.80 -19.49 -11.47
C SER A 79 -25.49 -17.99 -11.36
N GLU A 80 -26.48 -17.19 -11.00
CA GLU A 80 -26.32 -15.74 -10.82
C GLU A 80 -25.27 -15.41 -9.76
N PHE A 81 -25.24 -16.17 -8.67
CA PHE A 81 -24.22 -16.04 -7.64
C PHE A 81 -22.81 -16.18 -8.21
N TRP A 82 -22.53 -17.23 -8.98
CA TRP A 82 -21.20 -17.46 -9.53
C TRP A 82 -20.82 -16.42 -10.59
N GLN A 83 -21.76 -16.03 -11.45
CA GLN A 83 -21.54 -14.99 -12.45
C GLN A 83 -21.21 -13.65 -11.78
N ARG A 84 -21.99 -13.27 -10.76
CA ARG A 84 -21.75 -12.04 -10.00
C ARG A 84 -20.44 -12.10 -9.22
N SER A 85 -20.14 -13.25 -8.60
CA SER A 85 -18.86 -13.49 -7.92
C SER A 85 -17.68 -13.21 -8.84
N ALA A 86 -17.67 -13.85 -10.01
CA ALA A 86 -16.59 -13.72 -10.96
C ALA A 86 -16.42 -12.27 -11.45
N SER A 87 -17.54 -11.60 -11.75
CA SER A 87 -17.54 -10.20 -12.16
C SER A 87 -16.99 -9.27 -11.08
N ASP A 88 -17.45 -9.42 -9.84
CA ASP A 88 -17.05 -8.59 -8.71
C ASP A 88 -15.53 -8.73 -8.44
N TYR A 89 -15.01 -9.97 -8.43
CA TYR A 89 -13.57 -10.20 -8.25
C TYR A 89 -12.72 -9.71 -9.42
N ALA A 90 -13.21 -9.82 -10.65
CA ALA A 90 -12.50 -9.29 -11.82
C ALA A 90 -12.40 -7.75 -11.75
N MET A 91 -13.48 -7.08 -11.34
CA MET A 91 -13.49 -5.63 -11.16
C MET A 91 -12.55 -5.18 -10.05
N GLU A 92 -12.59 -5.84 -8.88
CA GLU A 92 -11.67 -5.51 -7.78
C GLU A 92 -10.21 -5.77 -8.15
N SER A 93 -9.93 -6.85 -8.90
CA SER A 93 -8.57 -7.14 -9.39
C SER A 93 -8.08 -6.08 -10.38
N ALA A 94 -8.95 -5.59 -11.27
CA ALA A 94 -8.61 -4.51 -12.19
C ALA A 94 -8.29 -3.22 -11.43
N LYS A 95 -9.09 -2.89 -10.41
CA LYS A 95 -8.88 -1.73 -9.54
C LYS A 95 -7.55 -1.81 -8.79
N LEU A 96 -7.24 -2.97 -8.18
CA LEU A 96 -5.96 -3.20 -7.52
C LEU A 96 -4.78 -3.02 -8.48
N SER A 97 -4.90 -3.53 -9.72
CA SER A 97 -3.88 -3.36 -10.75
C SER A 97 -3.65 -1.88 -11.10
N THR A 98 -4.72 -1.10 -11.25
CA THR A 98 -4.64 0.34 -11.49
C THR A 98 -3.98 1.07 -10.32
N SER A 99 -4.34 0.74 -9.08
CA SER A 99 -3.72 1.33 -7.89
C SER A 99 -2.23 1.02 -7.81
N LEU A 100 -1.82 -0.22 -8.12
CA LEU A 100 -0.42 -0.61 -8.12
C LEU A 100 0.40 0.14 -9.18
N GLN A 101 -0.18 0.36 -10.37
CA GLN A 101 0.45 1.17 -11.41
C GLN A 101 0.69 2.60 -10.93
N HIS A 102 -0.32 3.22 -10.29
CA HIS A 102 -0.20 4.56 -9.76
C HIS A 102 0.84 4.66 -8.64
N VAL A 103 0.88 3.69 -7.71
CA VAL A 103 1.91 3.63 -6.65
C VAL A 103 3.31 3.49 -7.27
N THR A 104 3.45 2.68 -8.31
CA THR A 104 4.73 2.49 -9.02
C THR A 104 5.18 3.77 -9.74
N GLU A 105 4.27 4.47 -10.42
CA GLU A 105 4.57 5.75 -11.05
C GLU A 105 5.00 6.80 -10.02
N GLN A 106 4.32 6.88 -8.88
CA GLN A 106 4.68 7.77 -7.78
C GLN A 106 6.05 7.41 -7.18
N ALA A 107 6.36 6.12 -7.07
CA ALA A 107 7.67 5.64 -6.61
C ALA A 107 8.80 6.06 -7.56
N ILE A 108 8.63 5.87 -8.88
CA ILE A 108 9.61 6.25 -9.89
C ILE A 108 9.85 7.76 -9.89
N LYS A 109 8.77 8.54 -9.83
CA LYS A 109 8.84 10.00 -9.77
C LYS A 109 9.59 10.46 -8.52
N SER A 110 9.24 9.91 -7.36
CA SER A 110 9.89 10.25 -6.09
C SER A 110 11.37 9.89 -6.08
N ALA A 111 11.74 8.70 -6.58
CA ALA A 111 13.15 8.30 -6.69
C ALA A 111 13.96 9.20 -7.63
N THR A 112 13.34 9.71 -8.70
CA THR A 112 13.97 10.67 -9.62
C THR A 112 14.20 12.01 -8.92
N GLU A 113 13.17 12.55 -8.25
CA GLU A 113 13.25 13.80 -7.50
C GLU A 113 14.27 13.72 -6.34
N GLU A 114 14.31 12.60 -5.63
CA GLU A 114 15.31 12.35 -4.58
C GLU A 114 16.73 12.28 -5.15
N SER A 115 16.92 11.61 -6.29
CA SER A 115 18.22 11.50 -6.97
C SER A 115 18.73 12.87 -7.43
N GLU A 116 17.86 13.70 -8.00
CA GLU A 116 18.18 15.07 -8.39
C GLU A 116 18.54 15.95 -7.18
N ALA A 117 17.79 15.85 -6.08
CA ALA A 117 18.06 16.58 -4.86
C ALA A 117 19.43 16.20 -4.24
N ILE A 118 19.79 14.91 -4.26
CA ILE A 118 21.10 14.43 -3.82
C ILE A 118 22.20 14.97 -4.74
N ALA A 119 22.02 14.90 -6.06
CA ALA A 119 22.98 15.41 -7.03
C ALA A 119 23.25 16.91 -6.85
N GLN A 120 22.20 17.73 -6.66
CA GLN A 120 22.32 19.16 -6.38
C GLN A 120 23.02 19.45 -5.05
N ALA A 121 22.76 18.65 -4.00
CA ALA A 121 23.43 18.79 -2.71
C ALA A 121 24.94 18.45 -2.78
N MET A 122 25.35 17.56 -3.70
CA MET A 122 26.76 17.23 -3.92
C MET A 122 27.50 18.26 -4.79
N THR A 123 26.83 18.93 -5.72
CA THR A 123 27.45 19.96 -6.58
C THR A 123 27.51 21.35 -5.94
N GLY A 124 26.73 21.61 -4.89
CA GLY A 124 26.70 22.88 -4.14
C GLY A 124 27.82 23.07 -3.10
N LYS A 125 28.75 22.13 -2.95
CA LYS A 125 29.98 22.29 -2.13
C LYS A 125 31.18 22.49 -3.05
N SER A 126 31.48 23.74 -3.40
CA SER A 126 32.82 24.19 -3.80
C SER A 126 33.10 25.59 -3.28
#